data_AF-A0A1V0M411-F1
#
_entry.id   AF-A0A1V0M411-F1
#
_cell.length_a   1.000
_cell.length_b   1.000
_cell.length_c   1.000
_cell.angle_alpha   90.00
_cell.angle_beta   90.00
_cell.angle_gamma   90.00
#
_symmetry.space_group_name_H-M   'P 1'
#
loop_
_entity.id
_entity.type
_entity.pdbx_description
1 polymer ?
#
loop_
_entity_poly.entity_id
_entity_poly.type
_entity_poly.pdbx_seq_one_letter_code
_entity_poly.pdbx_strand_id
1 'polypeptide(L)'
;MINERLIFTETELSEFNDLMINSFLAQKLNLPLSGNARIWFAGEVDVQLKDGTKFDFNDPNIALPLIVKNKINIDHRESIKVGALASLSGFQHISAVDKAPVRAAMKVLLMMDRIEL
;
A
#
# COMPACT_ATOMS: atom_id res chain seq x y z
N MET A 1 -22.86 -7.32 -9.95
CA MET A 1 -21.43 -7.16 -10.28
C MET A 1 -20.64 -7.75 -9.15
N ILE A 2 -19.85 -8.79 -9.42
CA ILE A 2 -18.96 -9.38 -8.42
C ILE A 2 -17.81 -8.38 -8.28
N ASN A 3 -17.71 -7.69 -7.13
CA ASN A 3 -16.50 -6.96 -6.77
C ASN A 3 -15.44 -8.02 -6.47
N GLU A 4 -14.66 -8.39 -7.47
CA GLU A 4 -13.47 -9.22 -7.25
C GLU A 4 -12.55 -8.44 -6.30
N ARG A 5 -12.44 -8.91 -5.05
CA ARG A 5 -11.46 -8.37 -4.11
C ARG A 5 -10.08 -8.68 -4.67
N LEU A 6 -9.29 -7.64 -4.95
CA LEU A 6 -7.91 -7.81 -5.37
C LEU A 6 -7.12 -8.37 -4.19
N ILE A 7 -6.69 -9.62 -4.33
CA ILE A 7 -5.85 -10.31 -3.35
C ILE A 7 -4.43 -10.34 -3.91
N PHE A 8 -3.50 -9.79 -3.16
CA PHE A 8 -2.08 -9.75 -3.53
C PHE A 8 -1.22 -10.58 -2.59
N THR A 9 -0.13 -11.13 -3.12
CA THR A 9 0.98 -11.69 -2.35
C THR A 9 2.11 -10.68 -2.20
N GLU A 10 2.99 -10.90 -1.22
CA GLU A 10 4.17 -10.04 -1.04
C GLU A 10 5.07 -10.02 -2.28
N THR A 11 5.24 -11.18 -2.92
CA THR A 11 6.08 -11.34 -4.12
C THR A 11 5.56 -10.49 -5.28
N GLU A 12 4.25 -10.50 -5.56
CA GLU A 12 3.66 -9.66 -6.61
C GLU A 12 3.83 -8.17 -6.31
N LEU A 13 3.57 -7.75 -5.07
CA LEU A 13 3.68 -6.35 -4.67
C LEU A 13 5.12 -5.83 -4.67
N SER A 14 6.11 -6.72 -4.57
CA SER A 14 7.52 -6.37 -4.65
C SER A 14 7.97 -6.04 -6.08
N GLU A 15 7.25 -6.50 -7.10
CA GLU A 15 7.50 -6.15 -8.51
C GLU A 15 6.86 -4.81 -8.92
N PHE A 16 5.87 -4.34 -8.17
CA PHE A 16 5.10 -3.14 -8.50
C PHE A 16 5.84 -1.86 -8.13
N ASN A 17 5.81 -0.85 -8.99
CA ASN A 17 6.31 0.48 -8.63
C ASN A 17 5.34 1.22 -7.67
N ASP A 18 5.78 2.35 -7.14
CA ASP A 18 4.97 3.16 -6.20
C ASP A 18 3.63 3.59 -6.81
N LEU A 19 3.60 3.92 -8.10
CA LEU A 19 2.38 4.32 -8.80
C LEU A 19 1.33 3.21 -8.83
N MET A 20 1.75 1.97 -9.09
CA MET A 20 0.87 0.81 -9.05
C MET A 20 0.35 0.56 -7.63
N ILE A 21 1.22 0.64 -6.62
CA ILE A 21 0.80 0.49 -5.22
C ILE A 21 -0.20 1.59 -4.83
N ASN A 22 0.06 2.85 -5.18
CA ASN A 22 -0.86 3.97 -4.94
C ASN A 22 -2.22 3.75 -5.64
N SER A 23 -2.21 3.22 -6.85
CA SER A 23 -3.43 2.91 -7.60
C SER A 23 -4.27 1.83 -6.91
N PHE A 24 -3.63 0.74 -6.47
CA PHE A 24 -4.32 -0.33 -5.74
C PHE A 24 -4.80 0.12 -4.36
N LEU A 25 -4.03 0.95 -3.66
CA LEU A 25 -4.46 1.54 -2.40
C LEU A 25 -5.67 2.44 -2.58
N ALA A 26 -5.67 3.31 -3.59
CA ALA A 26 -6.80 4.20 -3.85
C ALA A 26 -8.07 3.39 -4.19
N GLN A 27 -7.95 2.30 -4.95
CA GLN A 27 -9.04 1.36 -5.19
C GLN A 27 -9.52 0.68 -3.90
N LYS A 28 -8.60 0.13 -3.09
CA LYS A 28 -8.92 -0.52 -1.81
C LYS A 28 -9.65 0.43 -0.85
N LEU A 29 -9.21 1.68 -0.80
CA LEU A 29 -9.80 2.73 0.03
C LEU A 29 -11.11 3.29 -0.55
N ASN A 30 -11.58 2.79 -1.70
CA ASN A 30 -12.74 3.27 -2.43
C ASN A 30 -12.68 4.79 -2.71
N LEU A 31 -11.48 5.30 -2.99
CA LEU A 31 -11.30 6.71 -3.34
C LEU A 31 -11.77 6.95 -4.78
N PRO A 32 -12.60 7.97 -5.03
CA PRO A 32 -13.09 8.25 -6.37
C PRO A 32 -11.94 8.76 -7.24
N LEU A 33 -11.46 7.92 -8.15
CA LEU A 33 -10.40 8.27 -9.09
C LEU A 33 -10.90 9.29 -10.12
N SER A 34 -10.03 10.20 -10.56
CA SER A 34 -10.36 11.10 -11.66
C SER A 34 -10.44 10.33 -12.98
N GLY A 35 -11.24 10.80 -13.95
CA GLY A 35 -11.22 10.24 -15.31
C GLY A 35 -9.86 10.41 -16.01
N ASN A 36 -9.03 11.31 -15.47
CA ASN A 36 -7.65 11.57 -15.88
C ASN A 36 -6.62 10.82 -15.04
N ALA A 37 -7.03 9.95 -14.10
CA ALA A 37 -6.11 9.13 -13.29
C ALA A 37 -5.34 8.08 -14.11
N ARG A 38 -5.46 8.12 -15.45
CA ARG A 38 -4.67 7.33 -16.39
C ARG A 38 -3.20 7.73 -16.29
N ILE A 39 -2.42 7.08 -15.42
CA ILE A 39 -0.94 6.91 -15.49
C ILE A 39 -0.33 7.70 -16.67
N TRP A 40 -0.09 9.00 -16.49
CA TRP A 40 0.21 9.86 -17.64
C TRP A 40 1.69 9.80 -18.01
N PHE A 41 2.58 9.50 -17.05
CA PHE A 41 4.02 9.51 -17.33
C PHE A 41 4.83 8.49 -16.53
N ALA A 42 5.87 7.95 -17.17
CA ALA A 42 6.94 7.24 -16.49
C ALA A 42 7.64 8.21 -15.52
N GLY A 43 7.44 8.02 -14.21
CA GLY A 43 8.05 8.82 -13.14
C GLY A 43 7.05 9.51 -12.20
N GLU A 44 5.77 9.55 -12.54
CA GLU A 44 4.74 9.94 -11.58
C GLU A 44 4.55 8.81 -10.56
N VAL A 45 4.54 9.17 -9.28
CA VAL A 45 4.30 8.22 -8.18
C VAL A 45 2.91 8.40 -7.58
N ASP A 46 2.21 9.50 -7.87
CA ASP A 46 0.94 9.89 -7.26
C ASP A 46 -0.28 9.61 -8.16
N VAL A 47 -1.46 9.48 -7.55
CA VAL A 47 -2.74 9.17 -8.21
C VAL A 47 -3.72 10.32 -8.05
N GLN A 48 -4.26 10.86 -9.14
CA GLN A 48 -5.23 11.97 -9.06
C GLN A 48 -6.64 11.50 -8.71
N LEU A 49 -7.22 12.07 -7.66
CA LEU A 49 -8.60 11.85 -7.22
C LEU A 49 -9.57 12.78 -7.95
N LYS A 50 -10.87 12.46 -7.90
CA LYS A 50 -11.94 13.16 -8.61
C LYS A 50 -12.11 14.62 -8.18
N ASP A 51 -11.74 14.96 -6.95
CA ASP A 51 -11.73 16.32 -6.42
C ASP A 51 -10.48 17.12 -6.84
N GLY A 52 -9.58 16.51 -7.62
CA GLY A 52 -8.35 17.12 -8.11
C GLY A 52 -7.15 16.95 -7.16
N THR A 53 -7.35 16.37 -5.98
CA THR A 53 -6.26 16.08 -5.04
C THR A 53 -5.39 14.90 -5.52
N LYS A 54 -4.17 14.82 -5.00
CA LYS A 54 -3.21 13.76 -5.30
C LYS A 54 -3.17 12.78 -4.12
N PHE A 55 -3.19 11.49 -4.43
CA PHE A 55 -2.99 10.41 -3.49
C PHE A 55 -1.59 9.85 -3.66
N ASP A 56 -0.78 9.96 -2.61
CA ASP A 56 0.55 9.38 -2.54
C ASP A 56 0.80 8.84 -1.14
N PHE A 57 1.03 7.53 -1.03
CA PHE A 57 1.38 6.92 0.24
C PHE A 57 2.70 7.43 0.81
N ASN A 58 3.57 8.06 0.02
CA ASN A 58 4.79 8.67 0.54
C ASN A 58 4.49 9.97 1.32
N ASP A 59 3.30 10.56 1.20
CA ASP A 59 2.86 11.67 2.06
C ASP A 59 2.54 11.14 3.47
N PRO A 60 3.24 11.62 4.52
CA PRO A 60 3.00 11.18 5.89
C PRO A 60 1.57 11.47 6.38
N ASN A 61 0.89 12.49 5.85
CA ASN A 61 -0.49 12.81 6.19
C ASN A 61 -1.49 11.78 5.64
N ILE A 62 -1.07 11.01 4.63
CA ILE A 62 -1.84 9.89 4.06
C ILE A 62 -1.40 8.59 4.73
N ALA A 63 -0.10 8.30 4.77
CA ALA A 63 0.42 7.03 5.25
C ALA A 63 0.20 6.80 6.75
N LEU A 64 0.48 7.78 7.61
CA LEU A 64 0.41 7.57 9.06
C LEU A 64 -1.01 7.21 9.52
N PRO A 65 -2.08 7.92 9.11
CA PRO A 65 -3.44 7.51 9.45
C PRO A 65 -3.78 6.10 8.98
N LEU A 66 -3.32 5.68 7.79
CA LEU A 66 -3.55 4.33 7.28
C LEU A 66 -2.85 3.28 8.13
N ILE A 67 -1.59 3.50 8.48
CA ILE A 67 -0.79 2.57 9.30
C ILE A 67 -1.43 2.39 10.68
N VAL A 68 -1.77 3.51 11.35
CA VAL A 68 -2.34 3.50 12.70
C VAL A 68 -3.74 2.86 12.70
N LYS A 69 -4.61 3.28 11.77
CA LYS A 69 -5.99 2.76 11.68
C LYS A 69 -6.01 1.25 11.46
N ASN A 70 -5.09 0.73 10.66
CA ASN A 70 -5.01 -0.70 10.32
C ASN A 70 -4.10 -1.50 11.25
N LYS A 71 -3.56 -0.90 12.33
CA LYS A 71 -2.70 -1.56 13.33
C LYS A 71 -1.51 -2.28 12.68
N ILE A 72 -0.84 -1.60 11.75
CA ILE A 72 0.35 -2.13 11.08
C ILE A 72 1.58 -1.75 11.89
N ASN A 73 2.33 -2.74 12.34
CA ASN A 73 3.61 -2.57 13.04
C ASN A 73 4.74 -2.48 12.02
N ILE A 74 5.75 -1.66 12.30
CA ILE A 74 6.95 -1.51 11.48
C ILE A 74 8.16 -1.72 12.39
N ASP A 75 8.94 -2.75 12.09
CA ASP A 75 10.16 -3.11 12.80
C ASP A 75 11.38 -2.98 11.87
N HIS A 76 12.42 -2.30 12.34
CA HIS A 76 13.70 -2.28 11.64
C HIS A 76 14.57 -3.43 12.15
N ARG A 77 14.97 -4.35 11.26
CA ARG A 77 15.85 -5.48 11.61
C ARG A 77 17.24 -5.25 11.03
N GLU A 78 18.12 -4.64 11.82
CA GLU A 78 19.51 -4.36 11.41
C GLU A 78 20.29 -5.63 11.01
N SER A 79 19.92 -6.79 11.57
CA SER A 79 20.65 -8.04 11.38
C SER A 79 20.56 -8.65 9.98
N ILE A 80 19.61 -8.23 9.11
CA ILE A 80 19.32 -8.96 7.86
C ILE A 80 19.57 -8.13 6.59
N LYS A 81 19.94 -6.84 6.66
CA LYS A 81 20.18 -5.95 5.48
C LYS A 81 19.07 -5.94 4.41
N VAL A 82 17.90 -6.50 4.69
CA VAL A 82 16.77 -6.65 3.74
C VAL A 82 15.80 -5.48 3.77
N GLY A 83 15.89 -4.61 4.78
CA GLY A 83 15.03 -3.43 4.93
C GLY A 83 14.15 -3.48 6.17
N ALA A 84 13.12 -2.65 6.20
CA ALA A 84 12.12 -2.63 7.25
C ALA A 84 11.08 -3.73 7.04
N LEU A 85 10.69 -4.39 8.13
CA LEU A 85 9.61 -5.36 8.16
C LEU A 85 8.35 -4.66 8.63
N ALA A 86 7.28 -4.72 7.84
CA ALA A 86 5.94 -4.37 8.30
C ALA A 86 5.11 -5.63 8.53
N SER A 87 4.24 -5.61 9.54
CA SER A 87 3.32 -6.72 9.82
C SER A 87 2.00 -6.26 10.44
N LEU A 88 0.93 -7.03 10.23
CA LEU A 88 -0.34 -6.77 10.88
C LEU A 88 -0.27 -7.18 12.37
N SER A 89 -0.63 -6.27 13.28
CA SER A 89 -0.62 -6.56 14.71
C SER A 89 -1.52 -7.74 15.05
N GLY A 90 -0.97 -8.72 15.78
CA GLY A 90 -1.66 -9.95 16.17
C GLY A 90 -1.68 -11.06 15.12
N PHE A 91 -1.19 -10.81 13.89
CA PHE A 91 -1.17 -11.81 12.81
C PHE A 91 0.25 -11.97 12.24
N GLN A 92 0.88 -13.10 12.55
CA GLN A 92 2.26 -13.38 12.11
C GLN A 92 2.38 -13.72 10.62
N HIS A 93 1.27 -14.00 9.93
CA HIS A 93 1.27 -14.46 8.54
C HIS A 93 1.10 -13.36 7.49
N ILE A 94 0.80 -12.12 7.90
CA ILE A 94 0.74 -10.97 6.98
C ILE A 94 1.86 -10.00 7.32
N SER A 95 2.92 -10.10 6.53
CA SER A 95 4.08 -9.24 6.65
C SER A 95 4.70 -8.97 5.28
N ALA A 96 5.31 -7.80 5.13
CA ALA A 96 6.07 -7.43 3.94
C ALA A 96 7.40 -6.81 4.35
N VAL A 97 8.42 -7.00 3.51
CA VAL A 97 9.73 -6.34 3.67
C VAL A 97 9.94 -5.37 2.53
N ASP A 98 10.45 -4.19 2.84
CA ASP A 98 10.87 -3.22 1.83
C ASP A 98 11.99 -2.33 2.38
N LYS A 99 12.80 -1.77 1.48
CA LYS A 99 13.82 -0.77 1.86
C LYS A 99 13.16 0.49 2.42
N ALA A 100 11.98 0.85 1.92
CA ALA A 100 11.18 1.97 2.41
C ALA A 100 10.14 1.47 3.44
N PRO A 101 10.21 1.89 4.72
CA PRO A 101 9.31 1.39 5.76
C PRO A 101 7.83 1.61 5.48
N VAL A 102 7.48 2.78 4.93
CA VAL A 102 6.10 3.12 4.57
C VAL A 102 5.59 2.20 3.47
N ARG A 103 6.43 1.92 2.47
CA ARG A 103 6.09 1.02 1.36
C ARG A 103 5.85 -0.40 1.86
N ALA A 104 6.68 -0.91 2.77
CA ALA A 104 6.43 -2.20 3.43
C ALA A 104 5.05 -2.24 4.10
N ALA A 105 4.68 -1.17 4.83
CA ALA A 105 3.37 -1.08 5.47
C ALA A 105 2.21 -1.01 4.48
N MET A 106 2.37 -0.31 3.36
CA MET A 106 1.36 -0.26 2.30
C MET A 106 1.14 -1.63 1.65
N LYS A 107 2.21 -2.41 1.46
CA LYS A 107 2.07 -3.79 0.98
C LYS A 107 1.25 -4.63 1.96
N VAL A 108 1.51 -4.52 3.27
CA VAL A 108 0.71 -5.19 4.32
C VAL A 108 -0.76 -4.83 4.17
N LEU A 109 -1.08 -3.53 4.03
CA LEU A 109 -2.45 -3.07 3.87
C LEU A 109 -3.15 -3.69 2.66
N LEU A 110 -2.45 -3.80 1.52
CA LEU A 110 -2.98 -4.48 0.33
C LEU A 110 -3.19 -5.98 0.54
N MET A 111 -2.30 -6.65 1.30
CA MET A 111 -2.42 -8.07 1.61
C MET A 111 -3.52 -8.40 2.64
N MET A 112 -4.02 -7.44 3.42
CA MET A 112 -5.02 -7.68 4.47
C MET A 112 -6.34 -8.26 3.96
N ASP A 113 -6.69 -8.08 2.68
CA ASP A 113 -7.93 -8.66 2.11
C ASP A 113 -7.87 -10.19 1.97
N ARG A 114 -6.71 -10.81 2.25
CA ARG A 114 -6.56 -12.26 2.41
C ARG A 114 -7.21 -12.81 3.68
N ILE A 115 -7.55 -11.95 4.64
CA ILE A 115 -8.23 -12.34 5.86
C ILE A 115 -9.71 -12.08 5.66
N GLU A 116 -10.48 -13.13 5.40
CA GLU A 116 -11.88 -13.13 5.81
C GLU A 116 -11.91 -13.05 7.34
N LEU A 117 -12.47 -11.96 7.88
CA LEU A 117 -12.94 -11.91 9.27
C LEU A 117 -14.39 -12.39 9.31
#